data_AF-A0A257NTI4-F1
#
_entry.id   AF-A0A257NTI4-F1
#
_cell.length_a   1.000
_cell.length_b   1.000
_cell.length_c   1.000
_cell.angle_alpha   90.00
_cell.angle_beta   90.00
_cell.angle_gamma   90.00
#
_symmetry.space_group_name_H-M   'P 1'
#
loop_
_entity.id
_entity.type
_entity.pdbx_description
1 polymer ?
#
loop_
_entity_poly.entity_id
_entity_poly.type
_entity_poly.pdbx_seq_one_letter_code
_entity_poly.pdbx_strand_id
1 'polypeptide(L)'
;MPADLKSAIETKITDLKTAKDNTTPDIAVIKSATESLSTELQKIGQHMQQNSSATPAGNQQAGQTGPQTPPKEESGEGNVRDAEVK
;
A
#
# COMPACT_ATOMS: atom_id res chain seq x y z
N MET A 1 -4.42 -3.17 13.58
CA MET A 1 -5.12 -1.88 13.40
C MET A 1 -5.79 -1.52 14.72
N PRO A 2 -5.75 -0.24 15.16
CA PRO A 2 -6.41 0.19 16.40
C PRO A 2 -7.91 -0.11 16.38
N ALA A 3 -8.47 -0.52 17.52
CA ALA A 3 -9.90 -0.81 17.64
C ALA A 3 -10.76 0.44 17.37
N ASP A 4 -10.31 1.60 17.87
CA ASP A 4 -10.99 2.88 17.65
C ASP A 4 -11.08 3.25 16.17
N LEU A 5 -10.01 3.01 15.40
CA LEU A 5 -10.01 3.26 13.97
C LEU A 5 -10.99 2.35 13.23
N LYS A 6 -11.03 1.06 13.61
CA LYS A 6 -11.99 0.10 13.05
C LYS A 6 -13.43 0.56 13.29
N SER A 7 -13.76 0.91 14.54
CA SER A 7 -15.09 1.37 14.91
C SER A 7 -15.47 2.66 14.19
N ALA A 8 -14.54 3.63 14.07
CA ALA A 8 -14.78 4.86 13.33
C ALA A 8 -15.13 4.61 11.85
N ILE A 9 -14.43 3.68 11.19
CA ILE A 9 -14.70 3.31 9.79
C ILE A 9 -16.07 2.62 9.66
N GLU A 10 -16.40 1.70 10.56
CA GLU A 10 -17.70 1.00 10.55
C GLU A 10 -18.87 1.97 10.73
N THR A 11 -18.73 2.97 11.61
CA THR A 11 -19.71 4.06 11.74
C THR A 11 -19.83 4.84 10.43
N LYS A 12 -18.71 5.27 9.82
CA LYS A 12 -18.74 6.04 8.56
C LYS A 12 -19.33 5.27 7.39
N ILE A 13 -19.11 3.97 7.31
CA ILE A 13 -19.75 3.10 6.31
C ILE A 13 -21.27 3.04 6.54
N THR A 14 -21.69 2.95 7.79
CA THR A 14 -23.12 2.94 8.15
C THR A 14 -23.77 4.26 7.77
N ASP A 15 -23.15 5.39 8.13
CA ASP A 15 -23.64 6.74 7.78
C ASP A 15 -23.77 6.91 6.25
N LEU A 16 -22.76 6.48 5.49
CA LEU A 16 -22.78 6.53 4.03
C LEU A 16 -23.91 5.66 3.45
N LYS A 17 -24.10 4.45 3.98
CA LYS A 17 -25.21 3.57 3.57
C LYS A 17 -26.55 4.23 3.85
N THR A 18 -26.77 4.76 5.04
CA THR A 18 -27.99 5.47 5.41
C THR A 18 -28.24 6.69 4.52
N ALA A 19 -27.21 7.47 4.20
CA ALA A 19 -27.32 8.62 3.30
C ALA A 19 -27.71 8.20 1.87
N LYS A 20 -27.16 7.08 1.38
CA LYS A 20 -27.42 6.54 0.04
C LYS A 20 -28.78 5.85 -0.07
N ASP A 21 -29.20 5.12 0.96
CA ASP A 21 -30.45 4.36 1.01
C ASP A 21 -31.65 5.21 1.47
N ASN A 22 -31.45 6.51 1.67
CA ASN A 22 -32.53 7.45 1.97
C ASN A 22 -33.52 7.54 0.79
N THR A 23 -34.82 7.64 1.10
CA THR A 23 -35.90 7.84 0.11
C THR A 23 -35.71 9.12 -0.72
N THR A 24 -34.99 10.10 -0.20
CA THR A 24 -34.63 11.33 -0.90
C THR A 24 -33.13 11.58 -0.71
N PRO A 25 -32.27 10.96 -1.53
CA PRO A 25 -30.83 10.99 -1.32
C PRO A 25 -30.25 12.38 -1.56
N ASP A 26 -29.58 12.92 -0.54
CA ASP A 26 -28.87 14.19 -0.64
C ASP A 26 -27.43 13.93 -1.11
N ILE A 27 -27.14 14.35 -2.35
CA ILE A 27 -25.83 14.19 -2.98
C ILE A 27 -24.73 14.92 -2.22
N ALA A 28 -25.02 16.06 -1.58
CA ALA A 28 -24.04 16.78 -0.77
C ALA A 28 -23.66 15.97 0.47
N VAL A 29 -24.65 15.33 1.12
CA VAL A 29 -24.42 14.46 2.28
C VAL A 29 -23.63 13.21 1.87
N ILE A 30 -23.98 12.57 0.75
CA ILE A 30 -23.26 11.39 0.25
C ILE A 30 -21.79 11.73 -0.07
N LYS A 31 -21.54 12.89 -0.70
CA LYS A 31 -20.17 13.35 -0.98
C LYS A 31 -19.40 13.57 0.31
N SER A 32 -19.96 14.30 1.27
CA SER A 32 -19.31 14.56 2.55
C SER A 32 -19.02 13.27 3.33
N ALA A 33 -19.96 12.32 3.34
CA ALA A 33 -19.77 11.01 3.97
C ALA A 33 -18.67 10.19 3.27
N THR A 34 -18.58 10.26 1.93
CA THR A 34 -17.55 9.59 1.13
C THR A 34 -16.16 10.19 1.34
N GLU A 35 -16.06 11.52 1.41
CA GLU A 35 -14.83 12.24 1.74
C GLU A 35 -14.36 11.87 3.16
N SER A 36 -15.28 11.89 4.12
CA SER A 36 -15.00 11.52 5.50
C SER A 36 -14.54 10.07 5.65
N LEU A 37 -15.17 9.13 4.92
CA LEU A 37 -14.72 7.73 4.87
C LEU A 37 -13.33 7.63 4.26
N SER A 38 -13.06 8.34 3.15
CA SER A 38 -11.76 8.33 2.48
C SER A 38 -10.64 8.83 3.38
N THR A 39 -10.88 9.89 4.14
CA THR A 39 -9.93 10.40 5.16
C THR A 39 -9.65 9.35 6.24
N GLU A 40 -10.66 8.61 6.69
CA GLU A 40 -10.48 7.57 7.71
C GLU A 40 -9.70 6.37 7.17
N LEU A 41 -9.96 5.96 5.91
CA LEU A 41 -9.23 4.90 5.24
C LEU A 41 -7.73 5.24 5.04
N GLN A 42 -7.39 6.50 4.79
CA GLN A 42 -5.99 6.94 4.69
C GLN A 42 -5.20 6.71 5.98
N LYS A 43 -5.84 6.86 7.15
CA LYS A 43 -5.21 6.57 8.44
C LYS A 43 -4.81 5.10 8.58
N ILE A 44 -5.57 4.17 7.97
CA ILE A 44 -5.20 2.74 7.92
C ILE A 44 -3.86 2.57 7.22
N GLY A 45 -3.66 3.23 6.07
CA GLY A 45 -2.41 3.17 5.32
C GLY A 45 -1.21 3.64 6.14
N GLN A 46 -1.37 4.68 6.96
CA GLN A 46 -0.35 5.16 7.89
C GLN A 46 -0.07 4.13 9.00
N HIS A 47 -1.11 3.59 9.63
CA HIS A 47 -0.95 2.55 10.65
C HIS A 47 -0.32 1.25 10.11
N MET A 48 -0.59 0.91 8.85
CA MET A 48 -0.04 -0.28 8.22
C MET A 48 1.45 -0.08 7.92
N GLN A 49 1.85 1.08 7.37
CA GLN A 49 3.27 1.42 7.17
C GLN A 49 4.05 1.52 8.48
N GLN A 50 3.46 2.08 9.53
CA GLN A 50 4.08 2.16 10.86
C GLN A 50 4.24 0.76 11.49
N ASN A 51 3.25 -0.13 11.33
CA ASN A 51 3.37 -1.52 11.81
C ASN A 51 4.29 -2.38 10.94
N SER A 52 4.43 -2.09 9.64
CA SER A 52 5.38 -2.75 8.75
C SER A 52 6.84 -2.35 9.04
N SER A 53 7.07 -1.22 9.71
CA SER A 53 8.41 -0.78 10.14
C SER A 53 8.86 -1.42 11.47
N ALA A 54 8.02 -2.23 12.12
CA ALA A 54 8.33 -2.94 13.35
C ALA A 54 8.79 -4.39 13.15
N THR A 55 8.93 -4.86 11.90
CA THR A 55 9.54 -6.15 11.59
C THR A 55 11.01 -5.91 11.20
N PRO A 56 12.00 -6.45 11.94
CA PRO A 56 13.39 -6.40 11.51
C PRO A 56 13.48 -7.02 10.10
N ALA A 57 14.22 -6.35 9.21
CA ALA A 57 14.58 -6.86 7.90
C ALA A 57 15.12 -8.30 8.03
N GLY A 58 14.29 -9.27 7.66
CA GLY A 58 14.60 -10.69 7.73
C GLY A 58 13.81 -11.41 6.66
N ASN A 59 14.45 -11.56 5.49
CA ASN A 59 14.13 -12.43 4.38
C ASN A 59 12.65 -12.79 4.17
N GLN A 60 11.97 -12.17 3.18
CA GLN A 60 11.19 -12.90 2.18
C GLN A 60 11.14 -12.13 0.85
N GLN A 61 11.95 -12.63 -0.08
CA GLN A 61 11.88 -12.42 -1.52
C GLN A 61 10.72 -13.24 -2.10
N ALA A 62 9.77 -12.58 -2.79
CA ALA A 62 9.01 -13.07 -3.96
C ALA A 62 7.88 -12.07 -4.29
N GLY A 63 7.82 -11.37 -5.43
CA GLY A 63 8.68 -11.38 -6.59
C GLY A 63 8.24 -10.34 -7.64
N GLN A 64 9.14 -10.18 -8.63
CA GLN A 64 8.91 -9.73 -10.00
C GLN A 64 8.50 -8.27 -10.25
N THR A 65 9.51 -7.41 -10.41
CA THR A 65 9.82 -6.80 -11.72
C THR A 65 11.34 -6.55 -11.78
N GLY A 66 12.03 -7.17 -12.73
CA GLY A 66 13.37 -6.71 -13.15
C GLY A 66 13.24 -5.85 -14.42
N PRO A 67 14.33 -5.35 -15.01
CA PRO A 67 15.71 -5.27 -14.51
C PRO A 67 16.27 -3.83 -14.57
N GLN A 68 17.01 -3.37 -13.55
CA GLN A 68 17.96 -2.25 -13.72
C GLN A 68 18.95 -2.20 -12.55
N THR A 69 20.14 -2.75 -12.78
CA THR A 69 21.34 -2.47 -11.98
C THR A 69 22.46 -2.07 -12.92
N PRO A 70 23.09 -0.91 -12.70
CA PRO A 70 24.49 -0.70 -13.01
C PRO A 70 25.27 -0.44 -11.69
N PRO A 71 26.61 -0.52 -11.70
CA PRO A 71 27.36 -1.70 -11.35
C PRO A 71 28.06 -1.51 -9.99
N LYS A 72 28.39 -2.62 -9.31
CA LYS A 72 29.44 -2.57 -8.29
C LYS A 72 30.48 -3.61 -8.61
N GLU A 73 31.63 -3.08 -9.02
CA GLU A 73 32.90 -3.75 -9.17
C GLU A 73 33.23 -4.55 -7.92
N GLU A 74 33.47 -5.86 -8.09
CA GLU A 74 34.30 -6.64 -7.19
C GLU A 74 35.20 -7.52 -8.05
N SER A 75 36.48 -7.13 -8.07
CA SER A 75 37.60 -7.83 -8.67
C SER A 75 37.76 -9.23 -8.06
N GLY A 76 38.00 -10.24 -8.90
CA GLY A 76 38.40 -11.56 -8.42
C GLY A 76 38.41 -12.62 -9.51
N GLU A 77 39.44 -12.57 -10.37
CA GLU A 77 40.15 -13.71 -10.98
C GLU A 77 39.35 -14.94 -11.46
N GLY A 78 39.42 -15.21 -12.78
CA GLY A 78 39.31 -16.59 -13.25
C GLY A 78 38.79 -16.80 -14.67
N ASN A 79 39.72 -16.86 -15.61
CA ASN A 79 39.69 -17.76 -16.78
C ASN A 79 38.68 -17.51 -17.91
N VAL A 80 39.23 -16.99 -19.02
CA VAL A 80 38.97 -17.37 -20.41
C VAL A 80 37.52 -17.44 -20.92
N ARG A 81 37.19 -16.56 -21.87
CA ARG A 81 36.51 -16.97 -23.10
C ARG A 81 37.11 -16.23 -24.30
N ASP A 82 38.04 -16.91 -24.98
CA ASP A 82 38.02 -17.13 -26.43
C ASP A 82 36.68 -16.73 -27.07
N ALA A 83 36.59 -16.14 -28.24
CA ALA A 83 37.51 -15.72 -29.28
C ALA A 83 36.61 -14.89 -30.22
N GLU A 84 37.21 -14.25 -31.22
CA GLU A 84 36.61 -13.86 -32.51
C GLU A 84 35.15 -14.26 -32.81
N VAL A 85 34.39 -13.37 -33.45
CA VAL A 85 33.72 -13.68 -34.73
C VAL A 85 33.40 -12.35 -35.45
N LYS A 86 34.23 -12.14 -36.48
CA LYS A 86 34.10 -11.43 -37.77
C LYS A 86 33.19 -10.21 -37.91
#